data_AF-A0AAU3HNF5-F1
#
_entry.id   AF-A0AAU3HNF5-F1
#
_cell.length_a   1.000
_cell.length_b   1.000
_cell.length_c   1.000
_cell.angle_alpha   90.00
_cell.angle_beta   90.00
_cell.angle_gamma   90.00
#
_symmetry.space_group_name_H-M   'P 1'
#
loop_
_entity.id
_entity.type
_entity.pdbx_description
1 polymer ?
#
loop_
_entity_poly.entity_id
_entity_poly.type
_entity_poly.pdbx_seq_one_letter_code
_entity_poly.pdbx_strand_id
1 'polypeptide(L)'
;MALVHRRRAATGARPGRWQVVTVTGRPEQVLPGGRWPEPLRRLDGAVEVWARPAPGGRGTELAVRPLGGTPALAGFAAHLVGDDPGRYLRQVLRQTRQLLETGEVLRADRSPLDRPAARRPRRPGSEATG
;
A
#
# COMPACT_ATOMS: atom_id res chain seq x y z
N MET A 1 -0.03 17.15 16.25
CA MET A 1 1.33 17.05 15.68
C MET A 1 1.32 15.97 14.59
N ALA A 2 0.88 16.31 13.38
CA ALA A 2 0.83 15.39 12.25
C ALA A 2 1.87 15.84 11.21
N LEU A 3 2.99 15.12 11.11
CA LEU A 3 3.96 15.38 10.05
C LEU A 3 3.41 14.85 8.72
N VAL A 4 2.76 15.74 7.98
CA VAL A 4 2.35 15.52 6.60
C VAL A 4 3.61 15.58 5.73
N HIS A 5 4.31 14.47 5.58
CA HIS A 5 5.34 14.35 4.56
C HIS A 5 4.67 14.23 3.18
N ARG A 6 4.22 15.37 2.64
CA ARG A 6 4.14 15.57 1.19
C ARG A 6 5.57 15.50 0.66
N ARG A 7 5.96 14.37 0.09
CA ARG A 7 7.05 14.36 -0.89
C ARG A 7 6.55 13.90 -2.24
N ARG A 8 6.36 14.94 -3.07
CA ARG A 8 6.33 14.97 -4.53
C ARG A 8 7.05 13.75 -5.13
N ALA A 9 6.32 12.92 -5.86
CA ALA A 9 6.90 12.00 -6.83
C ALA A 9 7.55 12.86 -7.92
N ALA A 10 8.84 13.14 -7.77
CA ALA A 10 9.63 13.92 -8.71
C ALA A 10 10.58 12.98 -9.45
N THR A 11 10.33 12.91 -10.75
CA THR A 11 11.07 12.31 -11.85
C THR A 11 12.58 12.52 -11.72
N GLY A 12 13.35 11.43 -11.59
CA GLY A 12 14.80 11.44 -11.49
C GLY A 12 15.28 10.28 -10.63
N ALA A 13 15.81 9.23 -11.27
CA ALA A 13 16.26 7.99 -10.63
C ALA A 13 17.49 8.25 -9.74
N ARG A 14 17.28 8.78 -8.53
CA ARG A 14 18.30 8.71 -7.47
C ARG A 14 18.11 7.39 -6.74
N PRO A 15 19.12 6.52 -6.71
CA PRO A 15 19.03 5.24 -6.03
C PRO A 15 18.85 5.50 -4.51
N GLY A 16 17.93 4.78 -3.86
CA GLY A 16 17.51 5.02 -2.46
C GLY A 16 16.20 5.80 -2.25
N ARG A 17 15.53 6.25 -3.32
CA ARG A 17 14.21 6.90 -3.22
C ARG A 17 13.07 5.90 -3.07
N TRP A 18 11.97 6.38 -2.48
CA TRP A 18 10.69 5.68 -2.46
C TRP A 18 10.14 5.49 -3.88
N GLN A 19 9.92 4.24 -4.23
CA GLN A 19 9.14 3.82 -5.40
C GLN A 19 7.72 3.58 -4.94
N VAL A 20 6.72 4.10 -5.66
CA VAL A 20 5.32 4.07 -5.22
C VAL A 20 4.41 3.55 -6.33
N VAL A 21 3.46 2.70 -5.98
CA VAL A 21 2.33 2.30 -6.82
C VAL A 21 1.02 2.51 -6.05
N THR A 22 -0.05 2.85 -6.78
CA THR A 22 -1.39 2.85 -6.22
C THR A 22 -2.06 1.52 -6.54
N VAL A 23 -2.65 0.88 -5.53
CA VAL A 23 -3.41 -0.37 -5.64
C VAL A 23 -4.83 -0.17 -5.11
N THR A 24 -5.78 -0.95 -5.60
CA THR A 24 -7.17 -0.93 -5.09
C THR A 24 -7.22 -1.54 -3.69
N GLY A 25 -8.11 -1.01 -2.83
CA GLY A 25 -8.31 -1.50 -1.45
C GLY A 25 -7.76 -0.59 -0.37
N ARG A 26 -8.12 -0.89 0.88
CA ARG A 26 -7.64 -0.18 2.09
C ARG A 26 -6.24 -0.67 2.50
N PRO A 27 -5.43 0.15 3.20
CA PRO A 27 -4.07 -0.24 3.59
C PRO A 27 -4.00 -1.57 4.37
N GLU A 28 -5.01 -1.86 5.18
CA GLU A 28 -5.12 -3.08 5.98
C GLU A 28 -5.36 -4.32 5.12
N GLN A 29 -5.94 -4.14 3.92
CA GLN A 29 -6.14 -5.22 2.94
C GLN A 29 -4.88 -5.45 2.10
N VAL A 30 -4.08 -4.39 1.89
CA VAL A 30 -2.83 -4.46 1.12
C VAL A 30 -1.69 -5.05 1.94
N LEU A 31 -1.63 -4.73 3.24
CA LEU A 31 -0.66 -5.26 4.20
C LEU A 31 -1.37 -5.84 5.44
N PRO A 32 -2.04 -7.00 5.33
CA PRO A 32 -2.80 -7.57 6.43
C PRO A 32 -1.89 -7.95 7.60
N GLY A 33 -2.09 -7.32 8.76
CA GLY A 33 -1.28 -7.54 9.95
C GLY A 33 0.22 -7.27 9.76
N GLY A 34 0.57 -6.37 8.84
CA GLY A 34 1.97 -6.06 8.50
C GLY A 34 2.66 -7.13 7.63
N ARG A 35 1.95 -8.19 7.21
CA ARG A 35 2.49 -9.19 6.29
C ARG A 35 2.56 -8.62 4.88
N TRP A 36 3.70 -8.82 4.23
CA TRP A 36 3.88 -8.33 2.87
C TRP A 36 3.27 -9.33 1.87
N PRO A 37 2.67 -8.87 0.77
CA PRO A 37 2.25 -9.72 -0.33
C PRO A 37 3.46 -10.28 -1.09
N GLU A 38 3.28 -11.39 -1.81
CA GLU A 38 4.27 -11.78 -2.84
C GLU A 38 4.15 -10.83 -4.04
N PRO A 39 5.26 -10.54 -4.76
CA PRO A 39 6.64 -10.94 -4.50
C PRO A 39 7.41 -10.09 -3.47
N LEU A 40 6.78 -9.10 -2.82
CA LEU A 40 7.48 -8.20 -1.87
C LEU A 40 8.10 -8.94 -0.68
N ARG A 41 7.50 -10.02 -0.20
CA ARG A 41 8.04 -10.83 0.92
C ARG A 41 9.49 -11.25 0.73
N ARG A 42 9.94 -11.46 -0.51
CA ARG A 42 11.32 -11.88 -0.82
C ARG A 42 12.36 -10.82 -0.49
N LEU A 43 11.93 -9.58 -0.26
CA LEU A 43 12.78 -8.44 0.07
C LEU A 43 12.76 -8.11 1.56
N ASP A 44 12.13 -8.96 2.39
CA ASP A 44 12.11 -8.77 3.83
C ASP A 44 13.53 -8.61 4.39
N GLY A 45 13.71 -7.62 5.26
CA GLY A 45 15.02 -7.21 5.78
C GLY A 45 15.94 -6.45 4.80
N ALA A 46 15.61 -6.35 3.51
CA ALA A 46 16.40 -5.61 2.51
C ALA A 46 15.79 -4.27 2.10
N VAL A 47 14.49 -4.07 2.36
CA VAL A 47 13.75 -2.87 2.00
C VAL A 47 12.91 -2.34 3.16
N GLU A 48 12.58 -1.06 3.09
CA GLU A 48 11.52 -0.47 3.88
C GLU A 48 10.24 -0.42 3.04
N VAL A 49 9.10 -0.74 3.66
CA VAL A 49 7.77 -0.74 3.02
C VAL A 49 6.79 0.06 3.85
N TRP A 50 5.95 0.88 3.21
CA TRP A 50 4.77 1.46 3.83
C TRP A 50 3.55 1.42 2.91
N ALA A 51 2.37 1.36 3.53
CA ALA A 51 1.09 1.52 2.87
C ALA A 51 0.34 2.69 3.51
N ARG A 52 -0.28 3.55 2.69
CA ARG A 52 -1.16 4.63 3.18
C ARG A 52 -2.31 4.87 2.21
N PRO A 53 -3.42 5.49 2.65
CA PRO A 53 -4.50 5.87 1.75
C PRO A 53 -3.99 6.75 0.59
N ALA A 54 -4.36 6.39 -0.64
CA ALA A 54 -4.00 7.15 -1.83
C ALA A 54 -4.77 8.48 -1.89
N PRO A 55 -4.13 9.56 -2.37
CA PRO A 55 -4.80 10.83 -2.58
C PRO A 55 -5.99 10.69 -3.54
N GLY A 56 -7.10 11.34 -3.18
CA GLY A 56 -8.34 11.33 -3.97
C GLY A 56 -9.13 10.03 -3.87
N GLY A 57 -8.92 9.21 -2.83
CA GLY A 57 -9.74 8.02 -2.59
C GLY A 57 -9.50 6.88 -3.59
N ARG A 58 -8.35 6.86 -4.27
CA ARG A 58 -8.03 5.89 -5.34
C ARG A 58 -7.54 4.53 -4.84
N GLY A 59 -7.69 4.25 -3.54
CA GLY A 59 -7.18 3.03 -2.90
C GLY A 59 -5.99 3.34 -1.98
N THR A 60 -4.91 2.59 -2.12
CA THR A 60 -3.74 2.64 -1.24
C THR A 60 -2.47 2.91 -2.05
N GLU A 61 -1.65 3.85 -1.60
CA GLU A 61 -0.26 3.98 -2.05
C GLU A 61 0.61 2.99 -1.28
N LEU A 62 1.20 2.04 -2.01
CA LEU A 62 2.20 1.10 -1.53
C LEU A 62 3.57 1.56 -2.01
N ALA A 63 4.49 1.75 -1.07
CA ALA A 63 5.81 2.31 -1.37
C ALA A 63 6.94 1.46 -0.81
N VAL A 64 8.04 1.41 -1.56
CA VAL A 64 9.22 0.59 -1.25
C VAL A 64 10.50 1.40 -1.52
N ARG A 65 11.49 1.29 -0.64
CA ARG A 65 12.87 1.73 -0.90
C ARG A 65 13.88 0.77 -0.30
N PRO A 66 15.14 0.74 -0.77
CA PRO A 66 16.20 0.01 -0.07
C PRO A 66 16.33 0.46 1.38
N LEU A 67 16.67 -0.49 2.26
CA LEU A 67 16.83 -0.23 3.69
C LEU A 67 17.89 0.86 3.94
N GLY A 68 17.58 1.82 4.82
CA GLY A 68 18.49 2.93 5.11
C GLY A 68 18.61 3.96 3.98
N GLY A 69 17.82 3.82 2.90
CA GLY A 69 17.88 4.71 1.74
C GLY A 69 19.17 4.57 0.94
N THR A 70 19.87 3.44 1.06
CA THR A 70 21.07 3.15 0.27
C THR A 70 20.71 2.89 -1.19
N PRO A 71 21.65 3.05 -2.12
CA PRO A 71 21.40 2.74 -3.51
C PRO A 71 21.26 1.25 -3.80
N ALA A 72 21.72 0.38 -2.89
CA ALA A 72 21.77 -1.08 -3.04
C ALA A 72 20.84 -1.80 -2.06
N LEU A 73 20.41 -3.01 -2.43
CA LEU A 73 19.74 -3.95 -1.52
C LEU A 73 20.78 -4.74 -0.72
N ALA A 74 20.44 -5.10 0.52
CA ALA A 74 21.28 -5.89 1.41
C ALA A 74 20.88 -7.37 1.41
N GLY A 75 21.77 -8.22 1.94
CA GLY A 75 21.52 -9.65 2.16
C GLY A 75 21.23 -10.41 0.87
N PHE A 76 20.39 -11.46 0.95
CA PHE A 76 20.03 -12.30 -0.19
C PHE A 76 19.41 -11.52 -1.36
N ALA A 77 18.74 -10.39 -1.07
CA ALA A 77 18.12 -9.57 -2.11
C ALA A 77 19.16 -8.88 -3.02
N ALA A 78 20.40 -8.71 -2.57
CA ALA A 78 21.49 -8.16 -3.40
C ALA A 78 21.70 -9.00 -4.67
N HIS A 79 21.57 -10.34 -4.57
CA HIS A 79 21.72 -11.25 -5.71
C HIS A 79 20.51 -11.22 -6.68
N LEU A 80 19.34 -10.78 -6.22
CA LEU A 80 18.13 -10.69 -7.05
C LEU A 80 18.09 -9.44 -7.91
N VAL A 81 18.81 -8.39 -7.50
CA VAL A 81 18.58 -7.02 -7.99
C VAL A 81 19.34 -6.69 -9.28
N GLY A 82 20.47 -7.38 -9.53
CA GLY A 82 21.39 -7.05 -10.62
C GLY A 82 21.97 -5.63 -10.48
N ASP A 83 22.20 -4.95 -11.62
CA ASP A 83 22.89 -3.66 -11.66
C ASP A 83 21.99 -2.44 -11.41
N ASP A 84 20.65 -2.59 -11.42
CA ASP A 84 19.70 -1.48 -11.21
C ASP A 84 18.64 -1.81 -10.15
N PRO A 85 18.94 -1.51 -8.87
CA PRO A 85 18.01 -1.68 -7.76
C PRO A 85 16.69 -0.92 -7.94
N GLY A 86 16.74 0.27 -8.52
CA GLY A 86 15.55 1.09 -8.72
C GLY A 86 14.58 0.47 -9.72
N ARG A 87 15.08 -0.14 -10.80
CA ARG A 87 14.29 -0.85 -11.81
C ARG A 87 13.68 -2.12 -11.25
N TYR A 88 14.46 -2.93 -10.53
CA TYR A 88 13.98 -4.15 -9.91
C TYR A 88 12.82 -3.85 -8.94
N LEU A 89 12.96 -2.85 -8.07
CA LEU A 89 11.88 -2.48 -7.13
C LEU A 89 10.60 -2.01 -7.84
N ARG A 90 10.72 -1.29 -8.98
CA ARG A 90 9.53 -0.93 -9.79
C ARG A 90 8.84 -2.16 -10.38
N GLN A 91 9.61 -3.16 -10.81
CA GLN A 91 9.08 -4.41 -11.32
C GLN A 91 8.34 -5.19 -10.23
N VAL A 92 8.95 -5.36 -9.06
CA VAL A 92 8.33 -6.05 -7.90
C VAL A 92 7.03 -5.35 -7.49
N LEU A 93 7.02 -4.01 -7.41
CA LEU A 93 5.81 -3.25 -7.10
C LEU A 93 4.72 -3.43 -8.17
N ARG A 94 5.07 -3.42 -9.46
CA ARG A 94 4.11 -3.67 -10.54
C ARG A 94 3.51 -5.07 -10.47
N GLN A 95 4.33 -6.09 -10.22
CA GLN A 95 3.85 -7.48 -10.07
C GLN A 95 2.95 -7.61 -8.85
N THR A 96 3.35 -7.03 -7.71
CA THR A 96 2.53 -6.99 -6.49
C THR A 96 1.17 -6.35 -6.76
N ARG A 97 1.17 -5.18 -7.42
CA ARG A 97 -0.07 -4.50 -7.81
C ARG A 97 -0.96 -5.40 -8.68
N GLN A 98 -0.40 -6.02 -9.70
CA GLN A 98 -1.17 -6.92 -10.58
C GLN A 98 -1.81 -8.04 -9.77
N LEU A 99 -1.06 -8.72 -8.90
CA LEU A 99 -1.56 -9.81 -8.08
C LEU A 99 -2.65 -9.38 -7.07
N LEU A 100 -2.51 -8.19 -6.50
CA LEU A 100 -3.54 -7.59 -5.64
C LEU A 100 -4.80 -7.19 -6.42
N GLU A 101 -4.65 -6.72 -7.66
CA GLU A 101 -5.75 -6.30 -8.52
C GLU A 101 -6.47 -7.48 -9.20
N THR A 102 -5.77 -8.56 -9.51
CA THR A 102 -6.36 -9.77 -10.11
C THR A 102 -6.92 -10.74 -9.07
N GLY A 103 -6.61 -10.54 -7.78
CA GLY A 103 -7.27 -11.24 -6.68
C GLY A 103 -6.67 -12.59 -6.28
N GLU A 104 -5.45 -12.91 -6.72
CA GLU A 104 -4.75 -14.12 -6.25
C GLU A 104 -4.01 -13.90 -4.93
N VAL A 105 -3.74 -12.65 -4.55
CA VAL A 105 -3.02 -12.36 -3.31
C VAL A 105 -3.99 -11.83 -2.27
N LEU A 106 -4.34 -12.74 -1.36
CA LEU A 106 -5.02 -12.53 -0.08
C LEU A 106 -6.56 -12.43 -0.17
N ARG A 107 -7.21 -13.59 -0.24
CA ARG A 107 -8.41 -13.87 0.60
C ARG A 107 -8.03 -13.85 2.10
N ALA A 108 -7.30 -12.83 2.56
CA ALA A 108 -7.10 -12.57 3.98
C ALA A 108 -8.15 -11.55 4.40
N ASP A 109 -9.15 -12.04 5.11
CA ASP A 109 -10.20 -11.30 5.81
C ASP A 109 -11.12 -10.38 4.98
N ARG A 110 -12.21 -10.97 4.50
CA ARG A 110 -13.51 -10.38 4.84
C ARG A 110 -13.76 -10.64 6.32
N SER A 111 -13.26 -9.79 7.21
CA SER A 111 -13.87 -9.69 8.54
C SER A 111 -15.23 -9.02 8.37
N PRO A 112 -16.37 -9.64 8.73
CA PRO A 112 -17.70 -9.06 8.58
C PRO A 112 -18.01 -7.90 9.54
N LEU A 113 -17.02 -7.43 10.32
CA LEU A 113 -17.26 -6.57 11.49
C LEU A 113 -17.28 -5.07 11.22
N ASP A 114 -16.96 -4.61 10.01
CA ASP A 114 -16.99 -3.18 9.67
C ASP A 114 -18.30 -2.77 8.97
N ARG A 115 -19.44 -3.23 9.51
CA ARG A 115 -20.74 -2.63 9.19
C ARG A 115 -21.10 -1.67 10.32
N PRO A 116 -20.80 -0.36 10.25
CA PRO A 116 -21.48 0.58 11.11
C PRO A 116 -22.98 0.47 10.80
N ALA A 117 -23.74 0.12 11.84
CA ALA A 117 -25.17 -0.06 11.79
C ALA A 117 -25.82 1.08 10.98
N ALA A 118 -26.66 0.71 10.02
CA ALA A 118 -27.49 1.63 9.28
C ALA A 118 -28.33 2.47 10.25
N ARG A 119 -27.86 3.66 10.60
CA ARG A 119 -28.72 4.69 11.16
C ARG A 119 -29.15 5.60 10.01
N ARG A 120 -30.13 5.12 9.24
CA ARG A 120 -30.90 5.99 8.36
C ARG A 120 -31.90 6.79 9.21
N PRO A 121 -32.05 8.11 8.97
CA PRO A 121 -32.71 9.02 9.90
C PRO A 121 -34.23 8.81 9.91
N ARG A 122 -34.84 8.95 11.08
CA ARG A 122 -36.29 9.06 11.23
C ARG A 122 -36.63 10.51 11.62
N ARG A 123 -37.22 11.23 10.67
CA ARG A 123 -38.23 12.32 10.78
C ARG A 123 -38.32 13.00 9.40
N PRO A 124 -39.50 13.47 8.94
CA PRO A 124 -40.45 14.27 9.72
C PRO A 124 -41.96 14.05 9.41
N GLY A 125 -42.84 14.82 10.09
CA GLY A 125 -44.26 15.08 9.78
C GLY A 125 -45.22 14.49 10.82
N SER A 126 -45.66 15.23 11.85
CA SER A 126 -46.80 16.17 11.88
C SER A 126 -48.15 15.53 11.58
N GLU A 127 -48.97 15.34 12.61
CA GLU A 127 -50.41 15.60 12.51
C GLU A 127 -50.97 15.86 13.92
N ALA A 128 -51.61 17.03 14.04
CA ALA A 128 -52.49 17.38 15.13
C ALA A 128 -53.80 16.59 14.99
N THR A 129 -54.44 16.27 16.11
CA THR A 129 -55.89 16.34 16.37
C THR A 129 -56.14 15.71 17.75
N GLY A 130 -56.77 16.48 18.64
CA GLY A 130 -57.16 16.07 19.99
C GLY A 130 -57.10 17.22 20.97
#